data_AF-A0A9P3GAM6-F1
#
_entry.id   AF-A0A9P3GAM6-F1
#
_cell.length_a   1.000
_cell.length_b   1.000
_cell.length_c   1.000
_cell.angle_alpha   90.00
_cell.angle_beta   90.00
_cell.angle_gamma   90.00
#
_symmetry.space_group_name_H-M   'P 1'
#
loop_
_entity.id
_entity.type
_entity.pdbx_description
1 polymer ?
#
loop_
_entity_poly.entity_id
_entity_poly.type
_entity_poly.pdbx_seq_one_letter_code
_entity_poly.pdbx_strand_id
1 'polypeptide(L)'
;MASPGLRLARSFRLPQPLRSATFRGPARNASTTARPANPVKTGLYATVLLVSTGLFAVYYFDSRSAIHRYVFTPLLRHLFDAETGHKIAVKVLRSGLAPKDTQPDDEVLKYELWGRQLSNPLGLAAGFDKHAEAVDGLFDLGFSWVEIGSVTPKPQPGNPLPRVFHLPADHALINRYGFPSDGHTMVLNRLQDRIPPFHEYDGDVPASLRPGSLLAVNLGKNKSSPPDSIKDFVSGVHAFAPYADVLVVNVSSPNTPGLRGMQSRTLLQELLTGVTQARDEAAASLAPTRKPKVLLKIAPDLTADEVGDIAAAVRASGIDGVIVSNTTVQRPASLHDANRTEAGGLSGAPLKPYTLATLRALRPLLPASTPIIGCGGIASGADALEYARAGAAAVQLYTGFGYDGVGAPRRIKDELAALLRAEGTTWAEVVKGAVAEKAWKAPPPPKPVLPEEVTVKQLVAEAEELKRLLDEYAGRGREKARSEEVAVASVV
;
A
#
# COMPACT_ATOMS: atom_id res chain seq x y z
N MET A 1 -62.75 73.42 31.91
CA MET A 1 -62.97 74.53 32.87
C MET A 1 -61.77 75.46 32.83
N ALA A 2 -62.03 76.72 32.43
CA ALA A 2 -61.33 77.99 32.69
C ALA A 2 -59.77 78.08 32.69
N SER A 3 -59.22 78.65 31.60
CA SER A 3 -58.35 79.86 31.46
C SER A 3 -57.77 80.59 32.71
N PRO A 4 -56.88 81.60 32.55
CA PRO A 4 -55.82 81.87 31.55
C PRO A 4 -54.51 82.40 32.22
N GLY A 5 -53.47 82.78 31.45
CA GLY A 5 -52.38 83.59 32.03
C GLY A 5 -51.16 83.82 31.15
N LEU A 6 -51.28 84.67 30.13
CA LEU A 6 -50.17 85.28 29.41
C LEU A 6 -49.44 86.28 30.35
N ARG A 7 -48.10 86.26 30.42
CA ARG A 7 -47.27 87.47 30.64
C ARG A 7 -45.81 87.24 30.24
N LEU A 8 -45.38 88.05 29.27
CA LEU A 8 -44.01 88.22 28.83
C LEU A 8 -43.15 89.01 29.83
N ALA A 9 -41.85 88.78 29.69
CA ALA A 9 -40.70 89.69 29.90
C ALA A 9 -39.88 89.49 31.18
N ARG A 10 -38.65 88.99 31.02
CA ARG A 10 -37.43 89.83 31.03
C ARG A 10 -36.16 89.01 30.76
N SER A 11 -35.36 89.56 29.86
CA SER A 11 -33.95 89.34 29.54
C SER A 11 -33.07 88.66 30.61
N PHE A 12 -32.39 87.58 30.21
CA PHE A 12 -31.09 87.21 30.77
C PHE A 12 -30.07 87.01 29.64
N ARG A 13 -28.95 87.74 29.74
CA ARG A 13 -27.80 87.69 28.84
C ARG A 13 -27.18 86.29 28.90
N LEU A 14 -26.96 85.69 27.73
CA LEU A 14 -26.17 84.47 27.58
C LEU A 14 -24.69 84.75 27.91
N PRO A 15 -24.01 83.89 28.68
CA PRO A 15 -22.57 84.03 28.94
C PRO A 15 -21.77 83.71 27.67
N GLN A 16 -20.70 84.48 27.43
CA GLN A 16 -19.77 84.25 26.33
C GLN A 16 -19.12 82.87 26.46
N PRO A 17 -18.97 82.09 25.36
CA PRO A 17 -18.19 80.87 25.40
C PRO A 17 -16.70 81.18 25.54
N LEU A 18 -16.08 80.45 26.47
CA LEU A 18 -14.64 80.42 26.74
C LEU A 18 -13.85 80.23 25.44
N ARG A 19 -12.83 81.07 25.24
CA ARG A 19 -11.81 80.88 24.19
C ARG A 19 -11.11 79.53 24.41
N SER A 20 -11.37 78.55 23.53
CA SER A 20 -10.52 77.38 23.43
C SER A 20 -9.19 77.80 22.78
N ALA A 21 -8.13 77.78 23.58
CA ALA A 21 -6.77 77.86 23.06
C ALA A 21 -6.51 76.61 22.19
N THR A 22 -6.47 76.79 20.88
CA THR A 22 -6.03 75.74 19.96
C THR A 22 -4.53 75.58 20.11
N PHE A 23 -4.11 74.53 20.82
CA PHE A 23 -2.72 74.08 20.82
C PHE A 23 -2.41 73.54 19.42
N ARG A 24 -1.82 74.37 18.54
CA ARG A 24 -1.19 73.89 17.30
C ARG A 24 0.12 73.18 17.67
N GLY A 25 0.05 71.89 17.95
CA GLY A 25 1.23 71.03 17.87
C GLY A 25 1.71 70.97 16.40
N PRO A 26 3.03 70.92 16.12
CA PRO A 26 3.50 70.77 14.76
C PRO A 26 3.07 69.40 14.23
N ALA A 27 2.12 69.38 13.29
CA ALA A 27 1.84 68.21 12.48
C ALA A 27 3.08 67.91 11.64
N ARG A 28 3.91 66.96 12.10
CA ARG A 28 4.99 66.40 11.29
C ARG A 28 4.35 65.54 10.20
N ASN A 29 4.00 66.16 9.09
CA ASN A 29 3.68 65.43 7.87
C ASN A 29 4.98 64.84 7.35
N ALA A 30 5.17 63.53 7.55
CA ALA A 30 6.22 62.79 6.88
C ALA A 30 5.82 62.63 5.41
N SER A 31 6.22 63.57 4.54
CA SER A 31 6.18 63.36 3.11
C SER A 31 7.42 62.56 2.70
N THR A 32 7.25 61.28 2.41
CA THR A 32 8.27 60.53 1.67
C THR A 32 8.21 60.97 0.21
N THR A 33 9.10 61.85 -0.21
CA THR A 33 9.34 62.06 -1.64
C THR A 33 9.92 60.77 -2.20
N ALA A 34 9.11 59.95 -2.87
CA ALA A 34 9.59 58.81 -3.62
C ALA A 34 10.58 59.32 -4.68
N ARG A 35 11.85 58.92 -4.58
CA ARG A 35 12.84 59.20 -5.63
C ARG A 35 12.32 58.60 -6.94
N PRO A 36 12.43 59.30 -8.09
CA PRO A 36 12.05 58.71 -9.37
C PRO A 36 12.84 57.43 -9.57
N ALA A 37 12.12 56.32 -9.80
CA ALA A 37 12.74 55.02 -10.01
C ALA A 37 13.67 55.11 -11.23
N ASN A 38 14.95 54.79 -11.05
CA ASN A 38 15.89 54.77 -12.15
C ASN A 38 15.50 53.60 -13.08
N PRO A 39 15.03 53.85 -14.32
CA PRO A 39 14.46 52.82 -15.17
C PRO A 39 15.46 51.71 -15.51
N VAL A 40 16.76 52.05 -15.58
CA VAL A 40 17.84 51.08 -15.79
C VAL A 40 18.02 50.18 -14.56
N LYS A 41 18.00 50.76 -13.35
CA LYS A 41 18.08 49.96 -12.11
C LYS A 41 16.84 49.11 -11.90
N THR A 42 15.65 49.65 -12.17
CA THR A 42 14.40 48.91 -12.11
C THR A 42 14.38 47.77 -13.13
N GLY A 43 14.82 48.03 -14.37
CA GLY A 43 14.99 46.99 -15.38
C GLY A 43 15.95 45.90 -14.93
N LEU A 44 17.12 46.27 -14.40
CA LEU A 44 18.10 45.32 -13.88
C LEU A 44 17.55 44.48 -12.73
N TYR A 45 16.90 45.09 -11.73
CA TYR A 45 16.30 44.36 -10.61
C TYR A 45 15.17 43.44 -11.07
N ALA A 46 14.34 43.88 -12.01
CA ALA A 46 13.29 43.05 -12.60
C ALA A 46 13.89 41.85 -13.34
N THR A 47 14.94 42.05 -14.14
CA THR A 47 15.63 40.96 -14.84
C THR A 47 16.26 39.96 -13.86
N VAL A 48 16.98 40.44 -12.84
CA VAL A 48 17.56 39.57 -11.81
C VAL A 48 16.48 38.77 -11.10
N LEU A 49 15.39 39.42 -10.68
CA LEU A 49 14.27 38.73 -10.04
C LEU A 49 13.68 37.65 -10.95
N LEU A 50 13.37 37.97 -12.21
CA LEU A 50 12.80 37.02 -13.16
C LEU A 50 13.72 35.82 -13.40
N VAL A 51 15.02 36.07 -13.63
CA VAL A 51 16.00 35.00 -13.84
C VAL A 51 16.16 34.15 -12.59
N SER A 52 16.30 34.76 -11.41
CA SER A 52 16.42 34.03 -10.14
C SER A 52 15.17 33.22 -9.82
N THR A 53 13.97 33.76 -10.04
CA THR A 53 12.72 33.02 -9.84
C THR A 53 12.59 31.87 -10.83
N GLY A 54 12.95 32.07 -12.09
CA GLY A 54 12.93 31.00 -13.10
C GLY A 54 13.91 29.86 -12.78
N LEU A 55 15.16 30.20 -12.42
CA LEU A 55 16.16 29.22 -12.01
C LEU A 55 15.75 28.49 -10.73
N PHE A 56 15.19 29.21 -9.76
CA PHE A 56 14.67 28.60 -8.53
C PHE A 56 13.50 27.65 -8.84
N ALA A 57 12.60 28.02 -9.76
CA ALA A 57 11.49 27.14 -10.14
C ALA A 57 12.00 25.85 -10.78
N VAL A 58 12.95 25.93 -11.73
CA VAL A 58 13.58 24.74 -12.35
C VAL A 58 14.24 23.87 -11.28
N TYR A 59 14.99 24.49 -10.36
CA TYR A 59 15.63 23.77 -9.27
C TYR A 59 14.61 23.15 -8.31
N TYR A 60 13.56 23.87 -7.94
CA TYR A 60 12.52 23.38 -7.05
C TYR A 60 11.75 22.21 -7.66
N PHE A 61 11.37 22.29 -8.94
CA PHE A 61 10.55 21.25 -9.57
C PHE A 61 11.33 19.99 -9.95
N ASP A 62 12.67 20.00 -9.91
CA ASP A 62 13.47 18.78 -9.99
C ASP A 62 13.49 18.07 -8.63
N SER A 63 12.96 16.84 -8.58
CA SER A 63 12.91 16.05 -7.34
C SER A 63 14.30 15.71 -6.78
N ARG A 64 15.35 15.71 -7.61
CA ARG A 64 16.73 15.40 -7.23
C ARG A 64 17.42 16.56 -6.52
N SER A 65 16.82 17.75 -6.55
CA SER A 65 17.44 18.94 -5.98
C SER A 65 17.70 18.81 -4.48
N ALA A 66 18.91 19.18 -4.09
CA ALA A 66 19.39 19.08 -2.71
C ALA A 66 18.50 19.83 -1.70
N ILE A 67 17.81 20.89 -2.12
CA ILE A 67 16.87 21.64 -1.25
C ILE A 67 15.79 20.75 -0.63
N HIS A 68 15.30 19.73 -1.33
CA HIS A 68 14.25 18.86 -0.81
C HIS A 68 14.74 18.02 0.36
N ARG A 69 15.89 17.36 0.19
CA ARG A 69 16.48 16.47 1.19
C ARG A 69 17.11 17.21 2.36
N TYR A 70 17.86 18.27 2.07
CA TYR A 70 18.72 18.92 3.06
C TYR A 70 18.12 20.18 3.68
N VAL A 71 17.04 20.74 3.09
CA VAL A 71 16.37 21.93 3.61
C VAL A 71 14.92 21.64 3.98
N PHE A 72 14.06 21.30 3.01
CA PHE A 72 12.62 21.18 3.26
C PHE A 72 12.26 20.04 4.19
N THR A 73 12.80 18.83 3.98
CA THR A 73 12.47 17.71 4.87
C THR A 73 12.93 17.95 6.32
N PRO A 74 14.18 18.39 6.60
CA PRO A 74 14.59 18.77 7.95
C PRO A 74 13.76 19.91 8.53
N LEU A 75 13.43 20.93 7.73
CA LEU A 75 12.61 22.07 8.18
C LEU A 75 11.19 21.63 8.56
N LEU A 76 10.55 20.77 7.76
CA LEU A 76 9.23 20.22 8.07
C LEU A 76 9.24 19.44 9.39
N ARG A 77 10.29 18.65 9.63
CA ARG A 77 10.45 17.89 10.90
C ARG A 77 10.72 18.80 12.10
N HIS A 78 11.36 19.95 11.88
CA HIS A 78 11.67 20.89 12.95
C HIS A 78 10.47 21.77 13.31
N LEU A 79 9.70 22.21 12.30
CA LEU A 79 8.58 23.13 12.49
C LEU A 79 7.26 22.46 12.87
N PHE A 80 7.05 21.20 12.51
CA PHE A 80 5.79 20.50 12.67
C PHE A 80 5.97 19.16 13.36
N ASP A 81 4.91 18.70 14.04
CA ASP A 81 4.84 17.31 14.47
C ASP A 81 4.81 16.37 13.26
N ALA A 82 5.15 15.10 13.50
CA ALA A 82 5.30 14.09 12.46
C ALA A 82 4.03 13.90 11.61
N GLU A 83 2.83 13.98 12.19
CA GLU A 83 1.59 13.80 11.43
C GLU A 83 1.25 15.05 10.60
N THR A 84 1.45 16.24 11.16
CA THR A 84 1.22 17.50 10.44
C THR A 84 2.20 17.66 9.27
N GLY A 85 3.49 17.38 9.47
CA GLY A 85 4.49 17.43 8.41
C GLY A 85 4.15 16.48 7.25
N HIS A 86 3.69 15.26 7.57
CA HIS A 86 3.23 14.28 6.58
C HIS A 86 2.01 14.78 5.80
N LYS A 87 1.00 15.35 6.47
CA LYS A 87 -0.19 15.91 5.82
C LYS A 87 0.17 17.06 4.89
N ILE A 88 1.14 17.91 5.25
CA ILE A 88 1.65 18.97 4.37
C ILE A 88 2.29 18.35 3.11
N ALA A 89 3.13 17.33 3.27
CA ALA A 89 3.77 16.65 2.13
C ALA A 89 2.73 16.07 1.15
N VAL A 90 1.69 15.37 1.66
CA VAL A 90 0.60 14.84 0.82
C VAL A 90 -0.15 15.96 0.10
N LYS A 91 -0.45 17.08 0.78
CA LYS A 91 -1.12 18.23 0.14
C LYS A 91 -0.28 18.85 -0.97
N VAL A 92 1.03 18.98 -0.78
CA VAL A 92 1.95 19.47 -1.82
C VAL A 92 1.94 18.51 -3.01
N LEU A 93 2.06 17.20 -2.75
CA LEU A 93 2.01 16.16 -3.79
C LEU A 93 0.69 16.18 -4.59
N ARG A 94 -0.44 16.43 -3.92
CA ARG A 94 -1.76 16.58 -4.53
C ARG A 94 -1.93 17.87 -5.34
N SER A 95 -1.25 18.96 -4.96
CA SER A 95 -1.54 20.31 -5.47
C SER A 95 -1.08 20.60 -6.90
N GLY A 96 -0.31 19.71 -7.52
CA GLY A 96 0.37 19.97 -8.79
C GLY A 96 1.65 20.81 -8.66
N LEU A 97 1.95 21.33 -7.47
CA LEU A 97 3.20 22.03 -7.15
C LEU A 97 4.32 21.09 -6.67
N ALA A 98 4.12 19.77 -6.77
CA ALA A 98 5.12 18.82 -6.34
C ALA A 98 6.31 18.79 -7.31
N PRO A 99 7.53 18.57 -6.81
CA PRO A 99 8.66 18.26 -7.68
C PRO A 99 8.43 16.94 -8.41
N LYS A 100 9.09 16.77 -9.54
CA LYS A 100 8.96 15.60 -10.41
C LYS A 100 10.32 15.01 -10.74
N ASP A 101 10.34 13.71 -10.91
CA ASP A 101 11.44 12.98 -11.51
C ASP A 101 11.30 13.01 -13.03
N THR A 102 12.17 13.77 -13.69
CA THR A 102 12.13 13.97 -15.16
C THR A 102 13.04 13.01 -15.91
N GLN A 103 13.77 12.14 -15.19
CA GLN A 103 14.72 11.23 -15.81
C GLN A 103 14.04 9.92 -16.21
N PRO A 104 14.38 9.33 -17.36
CA PRO A 104 13.95 7.98 -17.66
C PRO A 104 14.54 6.98 -16.65
N ASP A 105 13.85 5.87 -16.47
CA ASP A 105 14.40 4.73 -15.71
C ASP A 105 15.41 3.97 -16.54
N ASP A 106 16.39 3.40 -15.84
CA ASP A 106 17.45 2.61 -16.45
C ASP A 106 16.93 1.24 -16.92
N GLU A 107 17.34 0.78 -18.10
CA GLU A 107 16.91 -0.51 -18.65
C GLU A 107 17.29 -1.69 -17.74
N VAL A 108 18.39 -1.59 -16.98
CA VAL A 108 18.81 -2.66 -16.05
C VAL A 108 17.85 -2.85 -14.88
N LEU A 109 16.95 -1.88 -14.62
CA LEU A 109 15.95 -1.93 -13.57
C LEU A 109 14.62 -2.56 -14.02
N LYS A 110 14.39 -2.66 -15.33
CA LYS A 110 13.13 -3.20 -15.87
C LYS A 110 12.96 -4.67 -15.50
N TYR A 111 11.73 -5.03 -15.15
CA TYR A 111 11.39 -6.41 -14.82
C TYR A 111 9.91 -6.71 -15.06
N GLU A 112 9.58 -7.99 -15.17
CA GLU A 112 8.21 -8.45 -15.35
C GLU A 112 7.59 -8.85 -14.00
N LEU A 113 6.35 -8.43 -13.76
CA LEU A 113 5.53 -8.89 -12.66
C LEU A 113 4.12 -9.22 -13.15
N TRP A 114 3.73 -10.50 -13.03
CA TRP A 114 2.45 -11.04 -13.49
C TRP A 114 2.11 -10.72 -14.95
N GLY A 115 3.08 -10.88 -15.86
CA GLY A 115 2.89 -10.59 -17.28
C GLY A 115 2.91 -9.09 -17.63
N ARG A 116 3.16 -8.20 -16.66
CA ARG A 116 3.30 -6.75 -16.90
C ARG A 116 4.74 -6.33 -16.74
N GLN A 117 5.27 -5.64 -17.75
CA GLN A 117 6.57 -5.01 -17.69
C GLN A 117 6.50 -3.76 -16.82
N LEU A 118 7.34 -3.67 -15.79
CA LEU A 118 7.49 -2.50 -14.93
C LEU A 118 8.83 -1.81 -15.18
N SER A 119 8.85 -0.48 -15.03
CA SER A 119 10.01 0.34 -15.39
C SER A 119 11.18 0.22 -14.40
N ASN A 120 10.88 0.01 -13.12
CA ASN A 120 11.84 -0.15 -12.04
C ASN A 120 11.21 -0.93 -10.87
N PRO A 121 12.00 -1.48 -9.92
CA PRO A 121 11.47 -2.33 -8.84
C PRO A 121 11.06 -1.59 -7.56
N LEU A 122 11.03 -0.24 -7.58
CA LEU A 122 10.74 0.57 -6.41
C LEU A 122 9.26 0.98 -6.35
N GLY A 123 8.62 0.61 -5.25
CA GLY A 123 7.28 1.03 -4.89
C GLY A 123 7.22 1.91 -3.64
N LEU A 124 6.10 2.58 -3.46
CA LEU A 124 5.69 3.23 -2.22
C LEU A 124 4.83 2.25 -1.40
N ALA A 125 5.14 2.09 -0.11
CA ALA A 125 4.35 1.25 0.80
C ALA A 125 3.04 1.92 1.24
N ALA A 126 2.04 1.11 1.61
CA ALA A 126 0.82 1.62 2.26
C ALA A 126 1.12 2.46 3.50
N GLY A 127 0.21 3.40 3.75
CA GLY A 127 0.18 4.24 4.91
C GLY A 127 0.66 5.66 4.65
N PHE A 128 1.38 5.89 3.55
CA PHE A 128 1.79 7.22 3.10
C PHE A 128 0.58 8.01 2.56
N ASP A 129 -0.01 7.56 1.45
CA ASP A 129 -1.27 8.10 0.95
C ASP A 129 -2.44 7.18 1.34
N LYS A 130 -2.98 7.38 2.54
CA LYS A 130 -4.08 6.55 3.07
C LYS A 130 -5.39 6.74 2.33
N HIS A 131 -5.51 7.81 1.56
CA HIS A 131 -6.79 8.40 1.18
C HIS A 131 -6.91 8.61 -0.33
N ALA A 132 -5.93 8.16 -1.13
CA ALA A 132 -5.82 8.40 -2.57
C ALA A 132 -5.80 9.90 -2.92
N GLU A 133 -5.15 10.72 -2.10
CA GLU A 133 -5.07 12.16 -2.31
C GLU A 133 -3.99 12.56 -3.31
N ALA A 134 -2.90 11.80 -3.40
CA ALA A 134 -1.66 12.23 -4.03
C ALA A 134 -1.08 11.18 -5.00
N VAL A 135 -1.91 10.23 -5.46
CA VAL A 135 -1.49 9.08 -6.28
C VAL A 135 -0.63 9.50 -7.47
N ASP A 136 -1.07 10.47 -8.27
CA ASP A 136 -0.33 10.91 -9.46
C ASP A 136 0.94 11.69 -9.11
N GLY A 137 0.90 12.52 -8.07
CA GLY A 137 2.08 13.20 -7.55
C GLY A 137 3.14 12.22 -7.04
N LEU A 138 2.73 11.07 -6.49
CA LEU A 138 3.64 10.01 -6.05
C LEU A 138 4.26 9.25 -7.23
N PHE A 139 3.49 8.92 -8.25
CA PHE A 139 4.06 8.35 -9.48
C PHE A 139 5.01 9.32 -10.17
N ASP A 140 4.74 10.63 -10.15
CA ASP A 140 5.63 11.68 -10.68
C ASP A 140 7.00 11.74 -9.97
N LEU A 141 7.16 11.12 -8.79
CA LEU A 141 8.45 10.99 -8.11
C LEU A 141 9.29 9.81 -8.61
N GLY A 142 8.76 9.00 -9.53
CA GLY A 142 9.49 7.90 -10.17
C GLY A 142 9.29 6.52 -9.53
N PHE A 143 8.27 6.34 -8.68
CA PHE A 143 7.83 5.00 -8.26
C PHE A 143 7.13 4.29 -9.41
N SER A 144 7.40 2.99 -9.61
CA SER A 144 6.62 2.15 -10.53
C SER A 144 5.43 1.48 -9.84
N TRP A 145 5.36 1.56 -8.51
CA TRP A 145 4.28 1.00 -7.71
C TRP A 145 3.86 1.98 -6.64
N VAL A 146 2.57 2.28 -6.54
CA VAL A 146 2.03 3.10 -5.44
C VAL A 146 0.96 2.30 -4.70
N GLU A 147 1.18 2.06 -3.40
CA GLU A 147 0.20 1.40 -2.53
C GLU A 147 -0.51 2.44 -1.64
N ILE A 148 -1.78 2.70 -1.91
CA ILE A 148 -2.62 3.57 -1.07
C ILE A 148 -3.22 2.78 0.11
N GLY A 149 -3.81 3.49 1.07
CA GLY A 149 -4.50 2.88 2.21
C GLY A 149 -3.58 2.63 3.42
N SER A 150 -3.90 1.74 4.36
CA SER A 150 -5.06 0.85 4.38
C SER A 150 -6.38 1.58 4.48
N VAL A 151 -7.31 1.27 3.58
CA VAL A 151 -8.66 1.83 3.56
C VAL A 151 -9.61 0.86 4.26
N THR A 152 -10.48 1.40 5.11
CA THR A 152 -11.53 0.64 5.80
C THR A 152 -12.90 0.92 5.17
N PRO A 153 -13.89 0.02 5.31
CA PRO A 153 -15.22 0.22 4.74
C PRO A 153 -15.88 1.54 5.16
N LYS A 154 -15.97 1.75 6.47
CA LYS A 154 -16.50 2.98 7.07
C LYS A 154 -15.36 3.95 7.41
N PRO A 155 -15.60 5.26 7.38
CA PRO A 155 -14.65 6.24 7.88
C PRO A 155 -14.33 6.01 9.36
N GLN A 156 -13.09 6.24 9.76
CA GLN A 156 -12.70 6.23 11.17
C GLN A 156 -11.47 7.14 11.41
N PRO A 157 -11.39 7.82 12.57
CA PRO A 157 -10.34 8.81 12.83
C PRO A 157 -8.98 8.19 13.13
N GLY A 158 -8.91 6.87 13.39
CA GLY A 158 -7.75 6.17 13.95
C GLY A 158 -7.62 6.33 15.47
N ASN A 159 -6.45 6.01 16.02
CA ASN A 159 -6.15 6.15 17.45
C ASN A 159 -5.88 7.62 17.84
N PRO A 160 -5.96 7.99 19.14
CA PRO A 160 -5.71 9.36 19.61
C PRO A 160 -4.30 9.89 19.29
N LEU A 161 -4.18 11.20 19.11
CA LEU A 161 -2.91 11.91 18.90
C LEU A 161 -2.18 12.17 20.24
N PRO A 162 -0.83 12.30 20.25
CA PRO A 162 0.11 11.99 19.16
C PRO A 162 0.27 10.47 18.96
N ARG A 163 0.44 10.05 17.70
CA ARG A 163 0.45 8.63 17.29
C ARG A 163 1.51 8.27 16.26
N VAL A 164 2.39 9.20 15.93
CA VAL A 164 3.56 8.96 15.08
C VAL A 164 4.72 9.78 15.65
N PHE A 165 5.88 9.15 15.73
CA PHE A 165 7.06 9.67 16.40
C PHE A 165 8.26 9.46 15.49
N HIS A 166 9.00 10.54 15.24
CA HIS A 166 10.28 10.48 14.56
C HIS A 166 11.34 9.97 15.53
N LEU A 167 12.20 9.06 15.06
CA LEU A 167 13.43 8.66 15.74
C LEU A 167 14.61 9.02 14.82
N PRO A 168 15.00 10.30 14.69
CA PRO A 168 16.03 10.71 13.74
C PRO A 168 17.38 10.09 14.01
N ALA A 169 17.74 9.86 15.28
CA ALA A 169 19.00 9.20 15.65
C ALA A 169 19.10 7.76 15.12
N ASP A 170 17.96 7.12 14.89
CA ASP A 170 17.86 5.72 14.47
C ASP A 170 17.39 5.57 13.02
N HIS A 171 17.20 6.66 12.28
CA HIS A 171 16.56 6.66 10.95
C HIS A 171 15.24 5.87 10.92
N ALA A 172 14.41 6.08 11.96
CA ALA A 172 13.25 5.24 12.25
C ALA A 172 11.99 6.04 12.56
N LEU A 173 10.84 5.35 12.57
CA LEU A 173 9.55 5.87 13.02
C LEU A 173 8.87 4.84 13.92
N ILE A 174 8.21 5.31 14.97
CA ILE A 174 7.22 4.53 15.71
C ILE A 174 5.84 5.13 15.43
N ASN A 175 4.86 4.29 15.11
CA ASN A 175 3.48 4.75 14.94
C ASN A 175 2.44 3.80 15.54
N ARG A 176 1.34 4.39 15.99
CA ARG A 176 0.14 3.73 16.50
C ARG A 176 -1.13 4.24 15.83
N TYR A 177 -1.13 4.37 14.50
CA TYR A 177 -2.22 5.02 13.76
C TYR A 177 -3.62 4.40 13.96
N GLY A 178 -3.75 3.07 13.92
CA GLY A 178 -5.05 2.38 14.03
C GLY A 178 -5.98 2.62 12.82
N PHE A 179 -5.43 2.59 11.60
CA PHE A 179 -6.16 2.79 10.33
C PHE A 179 -7.07 4.03 10.28
N PRO A 180 -6.55 5.26 10.39
CA PRO A 180 -7.33 6.44 10.01
C PRO A 180 -7.69 6.32 8.52
N SER A 181 -8.97 6.49 8.20
CA SER A 181 -9.55 6.19 6.89
C SER A 181 -10.76 7.09 6.62
N ASP A 182 -10.88 7.61 5.41
CA ASP A 182 -12.07 8.36 4.94
C ASP A 182 -13.20 7.43 4.48
N GLY A 183 -13.02 6.10 4.56
CA GLY A 183 -13.99 5.12 4.09
C GLY A 183 -13.84 4.77 2.61
N HIS A 184 -14.45 3.66 2.20
CA HIS A 184 -14.38 3.20 0.80
C HIS A 184 -14.96 4.23 -0.17
N THR A 185 -16.12 4.80 0.14
CA THR A 185 -16.82 5.74 -0.76
C THR A 185 -15.96 6.95 -1.13
N MET A 186 -15.31 7.59 -0.15
CA MET A 186 -14.50 8.78 -0.42
C MET A 186 -13.24 8.45 -1.21
N VAL A 187 -12.57 7.35 -0.88
CA VAL A 187 -11.38 6.91 -1.62
C VAL A 187 -11.74 6.49 -3.04
N LEU A 188 -12.87 5.80 -3.22
CA LEU A 188 -13.37 5.41 -4.53
C LEU A 188 -13.64 6.62 -5.42
N ASN A 189 -14.31 7.65 -4.89
CA ASN A 189 -14.55 8.88 -5.65
C ASN A 189 -13.23 9.53 -6.12
N ARG A 190 -12.21 9.59 -5.26
CA ARG A 190 -10.89 10.14 -5.65
C ARG A 190 -10.19 9.29 -6.71
N LEU A 191 -10.33 7.96 -6.66
CA LEU A 191 -9.80 7.08 -7.70
C LEU A 191 -10.55 7.27 -9.02
N GLN A 192 -11.86 7.50 -8.98
CA GLN A 192 -12.68 7.78 -10.15
C GLN A 192 -12.33 9.13 -10.79
N ASP A 193 -12.10 10.17 -9.97
CA ASP A 193 -11.71 11.51 -10.44
C ASP A 193 -10.38 11.53 -11.22
N ARG A 194 -9.54 10.50 -11.05
CA ARG A 194 -8.29 10.36 -11.80
C ARG A 194 -8.49 9.87 -13.23
N ILE A 195 -9.61 9.20 -13.51
CA ILE A 195 -9.85 8.58 -14.83
C ILE A 195 -10.25 9.68 -15.82
N PRO A 196 -9.53 9.85 -16.94
CA PRO A 196 -9.87 10.85 -17.94
C PRO A 196 -11.29 10.65 -18.50
N PRO A 197 -12.04 11.74 -18.79
CA PRO A 197 -13.29 11.64 -19.53
C PRO A 197 -13.07 10.95 -20.88
N PHE A 198 -13.99 10.06 -21.28
CA PHE A 198 -13.91 9.29 -22.53
C PHE A 198 -12.69 8.36 -22.65
N HIS A 199 -12.06 7.99 -21.53
CA HIS A 199 -11.02 6.96 -21.54
C HIS A 199 -11.59 5.63 -22.01
N GLU A 200 -11.13 5.15 -23.16
CA GLU A 200 -11.46 3.82 -23.64
C GLU A 200 -10.81 2.79 -22.72
N TYR A 201 -11.65 1.99 -22.06
CA TYR A 201 -11.20 0.82 -21.31
C TYR A 201 -10.81 -0.29 -22.28
N ASP A 202 -9.67 -0.11 -22.92
CA ASP A 202 -8.85 -1.22 -23.39
C ASP A 202 -8.30 -1.92 -22.14
N GLY A 203 -8.58 -3.22 -21.99
CA GLY A 203 -8.19 -4.01 -20.82
C GLY A 203 -6.69 -4.06 -20.51
N ASP A 204 -5.83 -3.53 -21.39
CA ASP A 204 -4.40 -3.42 -21.14
C ASP A 204 -3.99 -2.20 -20.29
N VAL A 205 -4.81 -1.14 -20.20
CA VAL A 205 -4.44 0.05 -19.41
C VAL A 205 -4.42 -0.30 -17.90
N PRO A 206 -3.31 -0.09 -17.19
CA PRO A 206 -3.24 -0.33 -15.74
C PRO A 206 -4.04 0.73 -14.95
N ALA A 207 -4.48 0.39 -13.74
CA ALA A 207 -5.17 1.32 -12.83
C ALA A 207 -4.26 2.46 -12.33
N SER A 208 -2.94 2.33 -12.50
CA SER A 208 -1.98 3.43 -12.35
C SER A 208 -2.20 4.56 -13.37
N LEU A 209 -2.87 4.29 -14.50
CA LEU A 209 -2.99 5.16 -15.67
C LEU A 209 -1.65 5.50 -16.33
N ARG A 210 -0.62 4.69 -16.05
CA ARG A 210 0.77 4.92 -16.48
C ARG A 210 1.39 3.61 -16.99
N PRO A 211 1.97 3.59 -18.19
CA PRO A 211 2.76 2.45 -18.65
C PRO A 211 3.87 2.12 -17.65
N GLY A 212 4.18 0.83 -17.48
CA GLY A 212 5.27 0.42 -16.61
C GLY A 212 5.02 0.58 -15.11
N SER A 213 3.77 0.86 -14.70
CA SER A 213 3.43 1.15 -13.30
C SER A 213 2.14 0.45 -12.83
N LEU A 214 2.06 0.15 -11.52
CA LEU A 214 0.88 -0.47 -10.89
C LEU A 214 0.35 0.38 -9.73
N LEU A 215 -0.97 0.44 -9.62
CA LEU A 215 -1.67 0.99 -8.46
C LEU A 215 -2.19 -0.14 -7.57
N ALA A 216 -1.77 -0.10 -6.31
CA ALA A 216 -2.23 -1.02 -5.29
C ALA A 216 -3.16 -0.33 -4.27
N VAL A 217 -4.24 -1.00 -3.89
CA VAL A 217 -5.16 -0.55 -2.83
C VAL A 217 -5.05 -1.49 -1.65
N ASN A 218 -4.53 -0.97 -0.53
CA ASN A 218 -4.42 -1.74 0.70
C ASN A 218 -5.75 -1.69 1.48
N LEU A 219 -6.27 -2.87 1.81
CA LEU A 219 -7.55 -3.08 2.49
C LEU A 219 -7.32 -3.32 3.97
N GLY A 220 -8.09 -2.63 4.80
CA GLY A 220 -8.08 -2.76 6.25
C GLY A 220 -9.47 -3.03 6.81
N LYS A 221 -9.50 -3.52 8.04
CA LYS A 221 -10.71 -3.79 8.81
C LYS A 221 -11.07 -2.60 9.69
N ASN A 222 -12.36 -2.26 9.80
CA ASN A 222 -12.80 -1.27 10.77
C ASN A 222 -12.55 -1.77 12.20
N LYS A 223 -12.21 -0.85 13.13
CA LYS A 223 -12.00 -1.19 14.55
C LYS A 223 -13.27 -1.75 15.21
N SER A 224 -14.44 -1.28 14.77
CA SER A 224 -15.75 -1.71 15.28
C SER A 224 -16.22 -3.07 14.77
N SER A 225 -15.60 -3.59 13.71
CA SER A 225 -15.97 -4.90 13.16
C SER A 225 -15.45 -6.04 14.05
N PRO A 226 -16.12 -7.20 14.08
CA PRO A 226 -15.65 -8.36 14.83
C PRO A 226 -14.18 -8.71 14.52
N PRO A 227 -13.40 -9.24 15.49
CA PRO A 227 -11.97 -9.53 15.31
C PRO A 227 -11.68 -10.47 14.13
N ASP A 228 -12.54 -11.45 13.91
CA ASP A 228 -12.51 -12.49 12.88
C ASP A 228 -13.22 -12.10 11.58
N SER A 229 -13.69 -10.84 11.45
CA SER A 229 -14.51 -10.45 10.32
C SER A 229 -13.73 -10.38 9.01
N ILE A 230 -14.10 -11.25 8.06
CA ILE A 230 -13.63 -11.21 6.67
C ILE A 230 -14.41 -10.21 5.80
N LYS A 231 -15.61 -9.81 6.25
CA LYS A 231 -16.57 -9.01 5.47
C LYS A 231 -16.01 -7.65 5.04
N ASP A 232 -15.21 -7.02 5.88
CA ASP A 232 -14.59 -5.74 5.56
C ASP A 232 -13.65 -5.87 4.36
N PHE A 233 -12.84 -6.93 4.32
CA PHE A 233 -11.93 -7.20 3.20
C PHE A 233 -12.70 -7.53 1.92
N VAL A 234 -13.71 -8.41 2.00
CA VAL A 234 -14.59 -8.74 0.86
C VAL A 234 -15.28 -7.48 0.31
N SER A 235 -15.79 -6.61 1.17
CA SER A 235 -16.39 -5.34 0.73
C SER A 235 -15.37 -4.41 0.06
N GLY A 236 -14.11 -4.44 0.49
CA GLY A 236 -13.02 -3.71 -0.13
C GLY A 236 -12.68 -4.24 -1.51
N VAL A 237 -12.71 -5.57 -1.69
CA VAL A 237 -12.55 -6.19 -3.01
C VAL A 237 -13.63 -5.71 -3.97
N HIS A 238 -14.92 -5.79 -3.58
CA HIS A 238 -16.00 -5.33 -4.44
C HIS A 238 -15.91 -3.83 -4.77
N ALA A 239 -15.48 -3.00 -3.81
CA ALA A 239 -15.35 -1.56 -4.02
C ALA A 239 -14.21 -1.19 -4.98
N PHE A 240 -13.06 -1.85 -4.87
CA PHE A 240 -11.82 -1.41 -5.50
C PHE A 240 -11.32 -2.29 -6.65
N ALA A 241 -11.88 -3.49 -6.84
CA ALA A 241 -11.44 -4.36 -7.93
C ALA A 241 -11.42 -3.70 -9.34
N PRO A 242 -12.39 -2.83 -9.71
CA PRO A 242 -12.33 -2.15 -11.00
C PRO A 242 -11.22 -1.08 -11.10
N TYR A 243 -10.72 -0.59 -9.97
CA TYR A 243 -9.87 0.60 -9.85
C TYR A 243 -8.48 0.32 -9.29
N ALA A 244 -8.08 -0.95 -9.23
CA ALA A 244 -6.79 -1.37 -8.71
C ALA A 244 -6.14 -2.39 -9.65
N ASP A 245 -4.82 -2.33 -9.79
CA ASP A 245 -4.05 -3.42 -10.38
C ASP A 245 -3.83 -4.52 -9.33
N VAL A 246 -3.72 -4.10 -8.07
CA VAL A 246 -3.44 -4.97 -6.93
C VAL A 246 -4.28 -4.58 -5.72
N LEU A 247 -4.88 -5.56 -5.06
CA LEU A 247 -5.52 -5.44 -3.76
C LEU A 247 -4.63 -6.08 -2.70
N VAL A 248 -4.40 -5.39 -1.58
CA VAL A 248 -3.55 -5.90 -0.51
C VAL A 248 -4.37 -6.15 0.74
N VAL A 249 -4.43 -7.41 1.19
CA VAL A 249 -5.06 -7.81 2.45
C VAL A 249 -4.08 -7.56 3.60
N ASN A 250 -4.37 -6.58 4.45
CA ASN A 250 -3.51 -6.21 5.57
C ASN A 250 -4.04 -6.73 6.91
N VAL A 251 -3.43 -7.81 7.38
CA VAL A 251 -3.70 -8.43 8.70
C VAL A 251 -2.55 -8.23 9.69
N SER A 252 -1.60 -7.34 9.40
CA SER A 252 -0.31 -7.28 10.11
C SER A 252 -0.10 -6.02 10.96
N SER A 253 -1.04 -5.07 10.93
CA SER A 253 -0.97 -3.85 11.75
C SER A 253 -0.96 -4.20 13.25
N PRO A 254 0.05 -3.76 14.02
CA PRO A 254 0.05 -3.91 15.48
C PRO A 254 -0.91 -2.95 16.18
N ASN A 255 -1.50 -2.01 15.44
CA ASN A 255 -2.21 -0.86 15.99
C ASN A 255 -3.75 -1.03 16.02
N THR A 256 -4.22 -2.17 15.52
CA THR A 256 -5.63 -2.57 15.51
C THR A 256 -5.75 -3.84 16.37
N PRO A 257 -6.36 -3.77 17.57
CA PRO A 257 -6.44 -4.91 18.48
C PRO A 257 -7.00 -6.17 17.80
N GLY A 258 -6.36 -7.31 18.06
CA GLY A 258 -6.78 -8.62 17.53
C GLY A 258 -6.45 -8.88 16.05
N LEU A 259 -6.05 -7.87 15.26
CA LEU A 259 -5.86 -8.04 13.81
C LEU A 259 -4.77 -9.07 13.47
N ARG A 260 -3.64 -9.06 14.19
CA ARG A 260 -2.56 -10.04 13.98
C ARG A 260 -2.98 -11.48 14.26
N GLY A 261 -4.02 -11.69 15.07
CA GLY A 261 -4.59 -13.03 15.32
C GLY A 261 -5.25 -13.65 14.07
N MET A 262 -5.62 -12.83 13.09
CA MET A 262 -6.11 -13.31 11.78
C MET A 262 -5.03 -13.98 10.93
N GLN A 263 -3.75 -13.94 11.35
CA GLN A 263 -2.66 -14.67 10.70
C GLN A 263 -2.61 -16.15 11.12
N SER A 264 -3.44 -16.59 12.08
CA SER A 264 -3.58 -18.01 12.39
C SER A 264 -4.09 -18.78 11.17
N ARG A 265 -3.58 -20.01 10.98
CA ARG A 265 -3.81 -20.81 9.76
C ARG A 265 -5.26 -20.84 9.30
N THR A 266 -6.18 -21.21 10.18
CA THR A 266 -7.59 -21.41 9.84
C THR A 266 -8.26 -20.11 9.42
N LEU A 267 -8.13 -19.05 10.23
CA LEU A 267 -8.73 -17.75 9.94
C LEU A 267 -8.12 -17.12 8.68
N LEU A 268 -6.80 -17.28 8.50
CA LEU A 268 -6.11 -16.76 7.32
C LEU A 268 -6.59 -17.48 6.07
N GLN A 269 -6.72 -18.81 6.10
CA GLN A 269 -7.20 -19.58 4.96
C GLN A 269 -8.64 -19.18 4.59
N GLU A 270 -9.53 -19.03 5.57
CA GLU A 270 -10.90 -18.57 5.36
C GLU A 270 -10.95 -17.16 4.76
N LEU A 271 -10.18 -16.23 5.33
CA LEU A 271 -10.07 -14.86 4.84
C LEU A 271 -9.60 -14.81 3.39
N LEU A 272 -8.48 -15.49 3.08
CA LEU A 272 -7.90 -15.43 1.75
C LEU A 272 -8.80 -16.10 0.72
N THR A 273 -9.46 -17.21 1.06
CA THR A 273 -10.44 -17.88 0.19
C THR A 273 -11.62 -16.96 -0.11
N GLY A 274 -12.18 -16.30 0.91
CA GLY A 274 -13.28 -15.35 0.72
C GLY A 274 -12.90 -14.15 -0.14
N VAL A 275 -11.68 -13.62 0.05
CA VAL A 275 -11.16 -12.51 -0.76
C VAL A 275 -10.93 -12.93 -2.21
N THR A 276 -10.36 -14.11 -2.46
CA THR A 276 -10.11 -14.58 -3.83
C THR A 276 -11.40 -14.89 -4.56
N GLN A 277 -12.38 -15.49 -3.89
CA GLN A 277 -13.72 -15.68 -4.43
C GLN A 277 -14.39 -14.35 -4.81
N ALA A 278 -14.41 -13.37 -3.90
CA ALA A 278 -15.00 -12.05 -4.18
C ALA A 278 -14.31 -11.34 -5.36
N ARG A 279 -13.00 -11.52 -5.52
CA ARG A 279 -12.21 -10.94 -6.60
C ARG A 279 -12.51 -11.63 -7.93
N ASP A 280 -12.74 -12.93 -7.92
CA ASP A 280 -13.11 -13.71 -9.11
C ASP A 280 -14.55 -13.39 -9.55
N GLU A 281 -15.48 -13.22 -8.61
CA GLU A 281 -16.85 -12.75 -8.86
C GLU A 281 -16.88 -11.32 -9.44
N ALA A 282 -16.09 -10.41 -8.88
CA ALA A 282 -15.94 -9.05 -9.41
C ALA A 282 -15.36 -9.07 -10.83
N ALA A 283 -14.34 -9.90 -11.09
CA ALA A 283 -13.75 -10.02 -12.42
C ALA A 283 -14.69 -10.62 -13.47
N ALA A 284 -15.62 -11.50 -13.06
CA ALA A 284 -16.62 -12.08 -13.96
C ALA A 284 -17.77 -11.13 -14.30
N SER A 285 -18.08 -10.19 -13.40
CA SER A 285 -19.19 -9.22 -13.57
C SER A 285 -18.77 -7.95 -14.31
N LEU A 286 -17.49 -7.56 -14.20
CA LEU A 286 -16.91 -6.51 -15.01
C LEU A 286 -16.66 -7.10 -16.41
N ALA A 287 -17.02 -6.37 -17.48
CA ALA A 287 -16.58 -6.72 -18.83
C ALA A 287 -15.06 -7.04 -18.79
N PRO A 288 -14.57 -8.08 -19.48
CA PRO A 288 -13.44 -8.98 -19.13
C PRO A 288 -12.03 -8.36 -19.03
N THR A 289 -11.92 -7.13 -18.56
CA THR A 289 -10.80 -6.22 -18.78
C THR A 289 -9.90 -6.08 -17.56
N ARG A 290 -10.35 -6.40 -16.33
CA ARG A 290 -9.51 -6.24 -15.14
C ARG A 290 -9.81 -7.23 -14.01
N LYS A 291 -8.89 -8.17 -13.80
CA LYS A 291 -8.81 -9.03 -12.60
C LYS A 291 -7.63 -8.58 -11.74
N PRO A 292 -7.84 -7.83 -10.63
CA PRO A 292 -6.74 -7.36 -9.80
C PRO A 292 -6.03 -8.53 -9.13
N LYS A 293 -4.73 -8.37 -8.90
CA LYS A 293 -3.92 -9.30 -8.11
C LYS A 293 -4.21 -9.11 -6.63
N VAL A 294 -4.11 -10.16 -5.82
CA VAL A 294 -4.35 -10.09 -4.37
C VAL A 294 -3.09 -10.49 -3.65
N LEU A 295 -2.60 -9.61 -2.77
CA LEU A 295 -1.42 -9.84 -1.96
C LEU A 295 -1.80 -9.88 -0.48
N LEU A 296 -1.09 -10.71 0.28
CA LEU A 296 -1.15 -10.70 1.74
C LEU A 296 0.01 -9.87 2.31
N LYS A 297 -0.25 -8.92 3.21
CA LYS A 297 0.81 -8.19 3.94
C LYS A 297 0.97 -8.72 5.36
N ILE A 298 2.14 -9.29 5.66
CA ILE A 298 2.42 -9.98 6.94
C ILE A 298 3.30 -9.16 7.89
N ALA A 299 3.25 -9.51 9.18
CA ALA A 299 4.13 -8.92 10.19
C ALA A 299 5.53 -9.58 10.14
N PRO A 300 6.59 -8.89 10.61
CA PRO A 300 7.90 -9.51 10.78
C PRO A 300 8.01 -10.32 12.08
N ASP A 301 7.10 -10.09 13.02
CA ASP A 301 7.10 -10.68 14.37
C ASP A 301 6.39 -12.05 14.34
N LEU A 302 7.02 -13.03 13.71
CA LEU A 302 6.46 -14.37 13.50
C LEU A 302 7.46 -15.46 13.93
N THR A 303 6.96 -16.52 14.54
CA THR A 303 7.68 -17.76 14.79
C THR A 303 7.83 -18.58 13.50
N ALA A 304 8.72 -19.57 13.51
CA ALA A 304 8.92 -20.46 12.36
C ALA A 304 7.63 -21.22 11.98
N ASP A 305 6.85 -21.66 12.97
CA ASP A 305 5.59 -22.37 12.75
C ASP A 305 4.54 -21.44 12.12
N GLU A 306 4.42 -20.20 12.61
CA GLU A 306 3.52 -19.20 12.02
C GLU A 306 3.89 -18.88 10.57
N VAL A 307 5.19 -18.79 10.25
CA VAL A 307 5.67 -18.63 8.86
C VAL A 307 5.26 -19.82 8.01
N GLY A 308 5.37 -21.04 8.53
CA GLY A 308 4.92 -22.28 7.88
C GLY A 308 3.42 -22.30 7.59
N ASP A 309 2.61 -21.90 8.58
CA ASP A 309 1.15 -21.82 8.47
C ASP A 309 0.70 -20.77 7.46
N ILE A 310 1.33 -19.58 7.47
CA ILE A 310 1.08 -18.53 6.47
C ILE A 310 1.42 -19.06 5.08
N ALA A 311 2.57 -19.71 4.90
CA ALA A 311 2.95 -20.24 3.60
C ALA A 311 1.95 -21.31 3.09
N ALA A 312 1.45 -22.16 3.99
CA ALA A 312 0.41 -23.14 3.66
C ALA A 312 -0.90 -22.45 3.22
N ALA A 313 -1.35 -21.43 3.95
CA ALA A 313 -2.55 -20.67 3.60
C ALA A 313 -2.41 -19.92 2.26
N VAL A 314 -1.24 -19.33 1.99
CA VAL A 314 -0.93 -18.65 0.72
C VAL A 314 -1.02 -19.64 -0.45
N ARG A 315 -0.41 -20.83 -0.33
CA ARG A 315 -0.45 -21.86 -1.39
C ARG A 315 -1.87 -22.39 -1.64
N ALA A 316 -2.72 -22.46 -0.61
CA ALA A 316 -4.06 -23.03 -0.70
C ALA A 316 -5.13 -22.05 -1.20
N SER A 317 -4.89 -20.73 -1.11
CA SER A 317 -5.95 -19.71 -1.29
C SER A 317 -6.00 -19.06 -2.67
N GLY A 318 -4.99 -19.29 -3.52
CA GLY A 318 -4.94 -18.71 -4.87
C GLY A 318 -4.65 -17.20 -4.90
N ILE A 319 -4.03 -16.65 -3.86
CA ILE A 319 -3.51 -15.27 -3.89
C ILE A 319 -2.21 -15.18 -4.70
N ASP A 320 -1.90 -13.98 -5.18
CA ASP A 320 -0.88 -13.75 -6.21
C ASP A 320 0.50 -13.36 -5.66
N GLY A 321 0.62 -13.12 -4.35
CA GLY A 321 1.89 -12.71 -3.75
C GLY A 321 1.79 -12.35 -2.26
N VAL A 322 2.95 -12.02 -1.68
CA VAL A 322 3.06 -11.61 -0.26
C VAL A 322 3.93 -10.36 -0.13
N ILE A 323 3.57 -9.45 0.77
CA ILE A 323 4.39 -8.30 1.16
C ILE A 323 5.02 -8.59 2.53
N VAL A 324 6.36 -8.56 2.56
CA VAL A 324 7.18 -8.81 3.74
C VAL A 324 8.05 -7.56 3.98
N SER A 325 7.72 -6.69 4.93
CA SER A 325 6.73 -6.83 6.00
C SER A 325 6.06 -5.52 6.39
N ASN A 326 5.17 -5.60 7.36
CA ASN A 326 4.70 -4.47 8.14
C ASN A 326 5.74 -4.08 9.23
N THR A 327 5.39 -3.14 10.09
CA THR A 327 6.20 -2.68 11.23
C THR A 327 6.41 -3.77 12.29
N THR A 328 7.50 -3.71 13.06
CA THR A 328 7.77 -4.60 14.19
C THR A 328 7.33 -3.99 15.53
N VAL A 329 6.86 -4.81 16.48
CA VAL A 329 6.66 -4.36 17.88
C VAL A 329 7.94 -4.46 18.72
N GLN A 330 8.99 -5.08 18.19
CA GLN A 330 10.26 -5.21 18.88
C GLN A 330 10.95 -3.85 19.06
N ARG A 331 11.80 -3.76 20.09
CA ARG A 331 12.62 -2.60 20.41
C ARG A 331 14.07 -3.07 20.60
N PRO A 332 14.87 -3.13 19.52
CA PRO A 332 16.25 -3.56 19.63
C PRO A 332 17.03 -2.62 20.56
N ALA A 333 17.96 -3.19 21.32
CA ALA A 333 18.78 -2.41 22.27
C ALA A 333 19.67 -1.35 21.59
N SER A 334 19.83 -1.45 20.26
CA SER A 334 20.55 -0.48 19.43
C SER A 334 19.77 0.82 19.17
N LEU A 335 18.54 0.98 19.66
CA LEU A 335 17.80 2.23 19.53
C LEU A 335 18.33 3.30 20.49
N HIS A 336 18.65 4.47 19.96
CA HIS A 336 19.24 5.57 20.71
C HIS A 336 18.26 6.71 20.99
N ASP A 337 17.25 6.90 20.14
CA ASP A 337 16.32 8.03 20.24
C ASP A 337 15.48 7.98 21.52
N ALA A 338 15.06 9.15 22.01
CA ALA A 338 14.21 9.25 23.20
C ALA A 338 12.82 8.66 22.97
N ASN A 339 12.30 8.73 21.73
CA ASN A 339 10.99 8.19 21.37
C ASN A 339 10.96 6.65 21.29
N ARG A 340 12.07 5.94 21.54
CA ARG A 340 12.13 4.47 21.49
C ARG A 340 11.14 3.76 22.41
N THR A 341 10.70 4.43 23.49
CA THR A 341 9.74 3.89 24.46
C THR A 341 8.28 4.03 24.01
N GLU A 342 8.01 4.72 22.91
CA GLU A 342 6.66 4.91 22.40
C GLU A 342 6.00 3.59 21.98
N ALA A 343 4.71 3.46 22.27
CA ALA A 343 3.91 2.31 21.87
C ALA A 343 3.59 2.34 20.37
N GLY A 344 3.51 1.15 19.76
CA GLY A 344 3.15 0.96 18.35
C GLY A 344 4.21 0.22 17.55
N GLY A 345 4.08 0.26 16.23
CA GLY A 345 4.99 -0.39 15.30
C GLY A 345 6.21 0.48 14.97
N LEU A 346 7.41 -0.11 15.08
CA LEU A 346 8.69 0.42 14.65
C LEU A 346 8.93 0.12 13.16
N SER A 347 9.45 1.13 12.44
CA SER A 347 9.86 1.07 11.04
C SER A 347 11.18 1.82 10.82
N GLY A 348 11.75 1.73 9.63
CA GLY A 348 13.04 2.35 9.29
C GLY A 348 14.19 1.37 9.37
N ALA A 349 15.42 1.88 9.41
CA ALA A 349 16.64 1.06 9.35
C ALA A 349 16.65 -0.10 10.38
N PRO A 350 16.23 0.06 11.65
CA PRO A 350 16.23 -1.01 12.64
C PRO A 350 15.29 -2.18 12.31
N LEU A 351 14.30 -1.99 11.45
CA LEU A 351 13.36 -3.04 11.03
C LEU A 351 13.97 -4.00 10.00
N LYS A 352 14.93 -3.53 9.18
CA LYS A 352 15.46 -4.27 8.03
C LYS A 352 15.92 -5.70 8.37
N PRO A 353 16.69 -5.96 9.45
CA PRO A 353 17.13 -7.31 9.78
C PRO A 353 15.98 -8.29 10.04
N TYR A 354 14.93 -7.84 10.73
CA TYR A 354 13.74 -8.65 11.02
C TYR A 354 12.97 -8.98 9.75
N THR A 355 12.74 -7.98 8.89
CA THR A 355 12.05 -8.18 7.61
C THR A 355 12.82 -9.14 6.71
N LEU A 356 14.14 -9.00 6.59
CA LEU A 356 14.97 -9.92 5.80
C LEU A 356 14.97 -11.33 6.37
N ALA A 357 14.97 -11.49 7.69
CA ALA A 357 14.87 -12.80 8.33
C ALA A 357 13.54 -13.48 8.00
N THR A 358 12.40 -12.76 8.14
CA THR A 358 11.08 -13.28 7.76
C THR A 358 11.01 -13.62 6.27
N LEU A 359 11.57 -12.77 5.40
CA LEU A 359 11.59 -13.00 3.96
C LEU A 359 12.37 -14.27 3.60
N ARG A 360 13.59 -14.42 4.15
CA ARG A 360 14.45 -15.59 3.93
C ARG A 360 13.80 -16.87 4.47
N ALA A 361 13.04 -16.79 5.57
CA ALA A 361 12.29 -17.93 6.10
C ALA A 361 11.07 -18.29 5.23
N LEU A 362 10.36 -17.29 4.68
CA LEU A 362 9.15 -17.51 3.89
C LEU A 362 9.44 -17.97 2.46
N ARG A 363 10.48 -17.42 1.82
CA ARG A 363 10.80 -17.69 0.40
C ARG A 363 10.87 -19.18 0.03
N PRO A 364 11.53 -20.07 0.80
CA PRO A 364 11.60 -21.51 0.51
C PRO A 364 10.30 -22.28 0.76
N LEU A 365 9.29 -21.62 1.30
CA LEU A 365 7.97 -22.22 1.54
C LEU A 365 6.94 -21.79 0.49
N LEU A 366 7.31 -20.87 -0.41
CA LEU A 366 6.44 -20.36 -1.46
C LEU A 366 6.97 -20.72 -2.85
N PRO A 367 6.10 -21.13 -3.79
CA PRO A 367 6.52 -21.47 -5.14
C PRO A 367 7.10 -20.25 -5.86
N ALA A 368 7.90 -20.48 -6.90
CA ALA A 368 8.51 -19.42 -7.70
C ALA A 368 7.49 -18.47 -8.33
N SER A 369 6.28 -18.97 -8.61
CA SER A 369 5.15 -18.19 -9.15
C SER A 369 4.51 -17.23 -8.15
N THR A 370 4.84 -17.33 -6.85
CA THR A 370 4.35 -16.41 -5.81
C THR A 370 5.43 -15.37 -5.49
N PRO A 371 5.42 -14.18 -6.12
CA PRO A 371 6.35 -13.10 -5.81
C PRO A 371 6.22 -12.64 -4.35
N ILE A 372 7.37 -12.25 -3.79
CA ILE A 372 7.44 -11.54 -2.50
C ILE A 372 7.84 -10.09 -2.77
N ILE A 373 7.14 -9.14 -2.18
CA ILE A 373 7.49 -7.72 -2.20
C ILE A 373 8.16 -7.37 -0.87
N GLY A 374 9.39 -6.88 -0.91
CA GLY A 374 10.15 -6.48 0.28
C GLY A 374 9.73 -5.11 0.80
N CYS A 375 9.53 -4.94 2.11
CA CYS A 375 9.12 -3.67 2.72
C CYS A 375 9.69 -3.59 4.15
N GLY A 376 10.75 -2.81 4.36
CA GLY A 376 11.32 -2.63 5.70
C GLY A 376 12.74 -2.10 5.70
N GLY A 377 12.92 -0.84 6.14
CA GLY A 377 14.25 -0.25 6.34
C GLY A 377 15.12 -0.12 5.09
N ILE A 378 14.51 0.02 3.92
CA ILE A 378 15.19 0.24 2.64
C ILE A 378 15.43 1.74 2.47
N ALA A 379 16.70 2.14 2.34
CA ALA A 379 17.09 3.55 2.19
C ALA A 379 18.15 3.78 1.10
N SER A 380 18.68 2.72 0.49
CA SER A 380 19.72 2.76 -0.55
C SER A 380 19.50 1.70 -1.65
N GLY A 381 20.20 1.87 -2.77
CA GLY A 381 20.23 0.86 -3.83
C GLY A 381 20.80 -0.49 -3.36
N ALA A 382 21.78 -0.45 -2.45
CA ALA A 382 22.36 -1.65 -1.83
C ALA A 382 21.34 -2.41 -0.97
N ASP A 383 20.48 -1.70 -0.23
CA ASP A 383 19.38 -2.33 0.50
C ASP A 383 18.42 -3.03 -0.45
N ALA A 384 18.01 -2.35 -1.52
CA ALA A 384 17.10 -2.93 -2.53
C ALA A 384 17.70 -4.20 -3.16
N LEU A 385 18.99 -4.17 -3.50
CA LEU A 385 19.71 -5.33 -4.04
C LEU A 385 19.79 -6.48 -3.04
N GLU A 386 19.96 -6.20 -1.74
CA GLU A 386 19.92 -7.24 -0.70
C GLU A 386 18.56 -7.94 -0.63
N TYR A 387 17.46 -7.19 -0.75
CA TYR A 387 16.12 -7.77 -0.83
C TYR A 387 15.93 -8.62 -2.09
N ALA A 388 16.43 -8.17 -3.25
CA ALA A 388 16.40 -8.95 -4.49
C ALA A 388 17.10 -10.30 -4.33
N ARG A 389 18.32 -10.28 -3.77
CA ARG A 389 19.13 -11.49 -3.47
C ARG A 389 18.47 -12.41 -2.46
N ALA A 390 17.64 -11.87 -1.57
CA ALA A 390 16.85 -12.67 -0.65
C ALA A 390 15.61 -13.32 -1.31
N GLY A 391 15.26 -12.90 -2.54
CA GLY A 391 14.14 -13.44 -3.32
C GLY A 391 12.92 -12.52 -3.38
N ALA A 392 13.06 -11.23 -3.09
CA ALA A 392 12.02 -10.24 -3.37
C ALA A 392 11.97 -9.92 -4.86
N ALA A 393 10.77 -9.86 -5.44
CA ALA A 393 10.55 -9.44 -6.82
C ALA A 393 10.56 -7.91 -6.99
N ALA A 394 10.20 -7.17 -5.94
CA ALA A 394 10.18 -5.72 -5.88
C ALA A 394 10.35 -5.25 -4.43
N VAL A 395 10.57 -3.95 -4.22
CA VAL A 395 10.76 -3.36 -2.89
C VAL A 395 9.88 -2.13 -2.67
N GLN A 396 9.50 -1.87 -1.43
CA GLN A 396 8.71 -0.70 -1.04
C GLN A 396 9.44 0.21 -0.07
N LEU A 397 9.31 1.52 -0.31
CA LEU A 397 9.84 2.58 0.53
C LEU A 397 8.74 3.21 1.38
N TYR A 398 9.10 3.63 2.59
CA TYR A 398 8.30 4.51 3.43
C TYR A 398 9.22 5.39 4.26
N THR A 399 9.88 4.82 5.28
CA THR A 399 10.62 5.60 6.27
C THR A 399 11.80 6.32 5.62
N GLY A 400 12.61 5.64 4.82
CA GLY A 400 13.72 6.27 4.08
C GLY A 400 13.24 7.43 3.21
N PHE A 401 12.11 7.26 2.51
CA PHE A 401 11.47 8.31 1.72
C PHE A 401 11.01 9.49 2.59
N GLY A 402 10.37 9.24 3.73
CA GLY A 402 9.99 10.29 4.69
C GLY A 402 11.18 11.06 5.27
N TYR A 403 12.35 10.43 5.39
CA TYR A 403 13.56 11.08 5.89
C TYR A 403 14.35 11.84 4.82
N ASP A 404 14.44 11.28 3.61
CA ASP A 404 15.28 11.79 2.53
C ASP A 404 14.51 12.63 1.49
N GLY A 405 13.17 12.66 1.57
CA GLY A 405 12.32 13.49 0.75
C GLY A 405 12.13 12.99 -0.68
N VAL A 406 11.59 13.88 -1.52
CA VAL A 406 11.09 13.60 -2.88
C VAL A 406 12.11 13.02 -3.86
N GLY A 407 13.41 13.27 -3.65
CA GLY A 407 14.50 12.72 -4.49
C GLY A 407 14.96 11.32 -4.12
N ALA A 408 14.44 10.73 -3.02
CA ALA A 408 14.85 9.41 -2.57
C ALA A 408 14.61 8.30 -3.61
N PRO A 409 13.46 8.22 -4.32
CA PRO A 409 13.23 7.17 -5.29
C PRO A 409 14.26 7.20 -6.42
N ARG A 410 14.50 8.36 -7.02
CA ARG A 410 15.50 8.54 -8.09
C ARG A 410 16.89 8.15 -7.63
N ARG A 411 17.34 8.67 -6.48
CA ARG A 411 18.66 8.33 -5.94
C ARG A 411 18.84 6.82 -5.72
N ILE A 412 17.85 6.15 -5.14
CA ILE A 412 17.92 4.70 -4.89
C ILE A 412 17.95 3.92 -6.22
N LYS A 413 17.17 4.34 -7.23
CA LYS A 413 17.23 3.76 -8.57
C LYS A 413 18.60 3.92 -9.21
N ASP A 414 19.20 5.11 -9.12
CA ASP A 414 20.51 5.40 -9.70
C ASP A 414 21.62 4.59 -9.00
N GLU A 415 21.59 4.52 -7.66
CA GLU A 415 22.49 3.66 -6.86
C GLU A 415 22.33 2.18 -7.25
N LEU A 416 21.10 1.68 -7.36
CA LEU A 416 20.81 0.30 -7.74
C LEU A 416 21.28 -0.02 -9.16
N ALA A 417 21.02 0.87 -10.12
CA ALA A 417 21.46 0.70 -11.50
C ALA A 417 22.99 0.67 -11.62
N ALA A 418 23.69 1.50 -10.84
CA ALA A 418 25.15 1.49 -10.80
C ALA A 418 25.70 0.16 -10.26
N LEU A 419 25.11 -0.39 -9.19
CA LEU A 419 25.49 -1.69 -8.64
C LEU A 419 25.25 -2.83 -9.64
N LEU A 420 24.09 -2.86 -10.29
CA LEU A 420 23.74 -3.89 -11.28
C LEU A 420 24.69 -3.86 -12.49
N ARG A 421 25.03 -2.67 -13.00
CA ARG A 421 26.01 -2.52 -14.08
C ARG A 421 27.41 -2.96 -13.68
N ALA A 422 27.84 -2.63 -12.46
CA ALA A 422 29.14 -3.08 -11.95
C ALA A 422 29.23 -4.61 -11.87
N GLU A 423 28.10 -5.28 -11.60
CA GLU A 423 27.98 -6.74 -11.59
C GLU A 423 27.68 -7.34 -12.98
N GLY A 424 27.50 -6.52 -14.01
CA GLY A 424 27.18 -6.98 -15.37
C GLY A 424 25.84 -7.71 -15.46
N THR A 425 24.87 -7.34 -14.62
CA THR A 425 23.57 -8.00 -14.51
C THR A 425 22.40 -7.02 -14.52
N THR A 426 21.18 -7.54 -14.53
CA THR A 426 19.93 -6.78 -14.42
C THR A 426 19.16 -7.16 -13.15
N TRP A 427 18.21 -6.33 -12.74
CA TRP A 427 17.31 -6.65 -11.63
C TRP A 427 16.60 -7.99 -11.84
N ALA A 428 16.07 -8.19 -13.06
CA ALA A 428 15.34 -9.40 -13.42
C ALA A 428 16.20 -10.67 -13.27
N GLU A 429 17.47 -10.61 -13.67
CA GLU A 429 18.41 -11.74 -13.53
C GLU A 429 18.74 -12.06 -12.08
N VAL A 430 19.01 -11.03 -11.24
CA VAL A 430 19.28 -11.22 -9.82
C VAL A 430 18.10 -11.90 -9.12
N VAL A 431 16.89 -11.39 -9.36
CA VAL A 431 15.66 -11.96 -8.79
C VAL A 431 15.43 -13.39 -9.30
N LYS A 432 15.57 -13.62 -10.61
CA LYS A 432 15.40 -14.95 -11.21
C LYS A 432 16.37 -15.96 -10.61
N GLY A 433 17.64 -15.58 -10.44
CA GLY A 433 18.65 -16.41 -9.78
C GLY A 433 18.29 -16.75 -8.33
N ALA A 434 17.94 -15.73 -7.54
CA ALA A 434 17.56 -15.91 -6.14
C ALA A 434 16.30 -16.78 -5.98
N VAL A 435 15.28 -16.59 -6.82
CA VAL A 435 14.04 -17.37 -6.79
C VAL A 435 14.29 -18.81 -7.25
N ALA A 436 15.07 -19.04 -8.32
CA ALA A 436 15.38 -20.38 -8.80
C ALA A 436 16.14 -21.23 -7.76
N GLU A 437 17.03 -20.59 -7.00
CA GLU A 437 17.79 -21.24 -5.93
C GLU A 437 16.93 -21.53 -4.69
N LYS A 438 16.08 -20.57 -4.30
CA LYS A 438 15.47 -20.55 -2.95
C LYS A 438 13.98 -20.87 -2.92
N ALA A 439 13.28 -20.96 -4.05
CA ALA A 439 11.83 -21.18 -4.04
C ALA A 439 11.45 -22.63 -3.67
N TRP A 440 10.24 -22.77 -3.13
CA TRP A 440 9.66 -24.07 -2.85
C TRP A 440 9.48 -24.90 -4.12
N LYS A 441 9.81 -26.18 -4.04
CA LYS A 441 9.55 -27.17 -5.08
C LYS A 441 8.48 -28.13 -4.58
N ALA A 442 7.46 -28.36 -5.40
CA ALA A 442 6.44 -29.34 -5.05
C ALA A 442 7.08 -30.72 -4.83
N PRO A 443 6.66 -31.47 -3.79
CA PRO A 443 7.01 -32.87 -3.69
C PRO A 443 6.66 -33.55 -5.01
N PRO A 444 7.53 -34.45 -5.54
CA PRO A 444 7.14 -35.23 -6.69
C PRO A 444 5.79 -35.90 -6.38
N PRO A 445 4.88 -35.99 -7.37
CA PRO A 445 3.63 -36.72 -7.16
C PRO A 445 3.99 -38.11 -6.61
N PRO A 446 3.19 -38.65 -5.67
CA PRO A 446 3.42 -40.00 -5.17
C PRO A 446 3.58 -40.90 -6.40
N LYS A 447 4.67 -41.69 -6.43
CA LYS A 447 4.84 -42.69 -7.49
C LYS A 447 3.51 -43.42 -7.60
N PRO A 448 2.94 -43.58 -8.82
CA PRO A 448 1.77 -44.41 -8.96
C PRO A 448 2.09 -45.72 -8.26
N VAL A 449 1.33 -46.02 -7.22
CA VAL A 449 1.37 -47.32 -6.59
C VAL A 449 0.86 -48.23 -7.69
N LEU A 450 1.79 -48.80 -8.46
CA LEU A 450 1.50 -50.01 -9.20
C LEU A 450 0.90 -50.93 -8.14
N PRO A 451 -0.32 -51.46 -8.35
CA PRO A 451 -0.87 -52.45 -7.43
C PRO A 451 0.26 -53.45 -7.19
N GLU A 452 0.59 -53.72 -5.92
CA GLU A 452 1.49 -54.81 -5.57
C GLU A 452 1.16 -55.97 -6.50
N GLU A 453 2.16 -56.49 -7.22
CA GLU A 453 1.97 -57.49 -8.27
C GLU A 453 0.88 -58.46 -7.81
N VAL A 454 -0.33 -58.28 -8.35
CA VAL A 454 -1.42 -59.21 -8.08
C VAL A 454 -0.91 -60.48 -8.74
N THR A 455 -0.36 -61.36 -7.93
CA THR A 455 0.28 -62.55 -8.46
C THR A 455 -0.73 -63.27 -9.32
N VAL A 456 -0.30 -63.86 -10.44
CA VAL A 456 -1.20 -64.60 -11.34
C VAL A 456 -2.10 -65.58 -10.56
N LYS A 457 -1.61 -66.11 -9.43
CA LYS A 457 -2.39 -66.91 -8.47
C LYS A 457 -3.61 -66.20 -7.87
N GLN A 458 -3.50 -64.93 -7.47
CA GLN A 458 -4.63 -64.16 -6.91
C GLN A 458 -5.68 -63.85 -7.97
N LEU A 459 -5.26 -63.48 -9.19
CA LEU A 459 -6.20 -63.26 -10.30
C LEU A 459 -6.91 -64.56 -10.73
N VAL A 460 -6.19 -65.69 -10.73
CA VAL A 460 -6.78 -67.01 -11.01
C VAL A 460 -7.77 -67.40 -9.91
N ALA A 461 -7.44 -67.18 -8.64
CA ALA A 461 -8.33 -67.47 -7.52
C ALA A 461 -9.61 -66.59 -7.56
N GLU A 462 -9.48 -65.29 -7.85
CA GLU A 462 -10.65 -64.42 -8.01
C GLU A 462 -11.50 -64.81 -9.22
N ALA A 463 -10.88 -65.20 -10.34
CA ALA A 463 -11.62 -65.66 -11.52
C ALA A 463 -12.37 -66.99 -11.26
N GLU A 464 -11.77 -67.92 -10.50
CA GLU A 464 -12.43 -69.16 -10.08
C GLU A 464 -13.59 -68.91 -9.11
N GLU A 465 -13.41 -68.00 -8.15
CA GLU A 465 -14.46 -67.56 -7.21
C GLU A 465 -15.64 -66.90 -7.96
N LEU A 466 -15.33 -66.01 -8.91
CA LEU A 466 -16.36 -65.34 -9.72
C LEU A 466 -17.12 -66.34 -10.60
N LYS A 467 -16.40 -67.31 -11.19
CA LYS A 467 -17.01 -68.37 -11.99
C LYS A 467 -17.93 -69.25 -11.14
N ARG A 468 -17.50 -69.61 -9.93
CA ARG A 468 -18.34 -70.37 -8.98
C ARG A 468 -19.61 -69.60 -8.60
N LEU A 469 -19.50 -68.31 -8.32
CA LEU A 469 -20.66 -67.45 -8.01
C LEU A 469 -21.61 -67.32 -9.21
N LEU A 470 -21.08 -67.20 -10.43
CA LEU A 470 -21.88 -67.18 -11.66
C LEU A 470 -22.61 -68.51 -11.89
N ASP A 471 -21.95 -69.63 -11.68
CA ASP A 471 -22.55 -70.96 -11.81
C ASP A 471 -23.63 -71.20 -10.74
N GLU A 472 -23.41 -70.73 -9.50
CA GLU A 472 -24.40 -70.78 -8.43
C GLU A 472 -25.62 -69.89 -8.72
N TYR A 473 -25.39 -68.69 -9.28
CA TYR A 473 -26.47 -67.78 -9.69
C TYR A 473 -27.26 -68.34 -10.87
N ALA A 474 -26.59 -68.94 -11.85
CA ALA A 474 -27.22 -69.61 -12.98
C ALA A 474 -28.02 -70.85 -12.53
N GLY A 475 -27.52 -71.60 -11.55
CA GLY A 475 -28.24 -72.72 -10.91
C GLY A 475 -29.52 -72.28 -10.21
N ARG A 476 -29.44 -71.22 -9.38
CA ARG A 476 -30.62 -70.63 -8.71
C ARG A 476 -31.64 -70.08 -9.70
N GLY A 477 -31.19 -69.50 -10.81
CA GLY A 477 -32.06 -69.05 -11.89
C GLY A 477 -32.84 -70.19 -12.55
N ARG A 478 -32.21 -71.35 -12.76
CA ARG A 478 -32.87 -72.55 -13.33
C ARG A 478 -33.83 -73.22 -12.35
N GLU A 479 -33.51 -73.28 -11.06
CA GLU A 479 -34.43 -73.79 -10.04
C GLU A 479 -35.67 -72.90 -9.90
N LYS A 480 -35.48 -71.58 -9.93
CA LYS A 480 -36.59 -70.62 -9.87
C LYS A 480 -37.51 -70.73 -11.09
N ALA A 481 -36.95 -70.80 -12.29
CA ALA A 481 -37.72 -71.01 -13.53
C ALA A 481 -38.50 -72.34 -13.51
N ARG A 482 -37.89 -73.42 -12.99
CA ARG A 482 -38.55 -74.73 -12.89
C ARG A 482 -39.66 -74.76 -11.82
N SER A 483 -39.50 -74.00 -10.73
CA SER A 483 -40.55 -73.85 -9.70
C SER A 483 -41.74 -73.01 -10.20
N GLU A 484 -41.49 -72.00 -11.04
CA GLU A 484 -42.53 -71.18 -11.65
C GLU A 484 -43.30 -71.95 -12.73
N GLU A 485 -42.64 -72.78 -13.56
CA GLU A 485 -43.33 -73.67 -14.52
C GLU A 485 -44.24 -74.70 -13.84
N VAL A 486 -43.81 -75.29 -12.72
CA VAL A 486 -44.63 -76.25 -11.94
C VAL A 486 -45.81 -75.55 -11.26
N ALA A 487 -45.64 -74.32 -10.79
CA ALA A 487 -46.74 -73.54 -10.21
C ALA A 487 -47.80 -73.15 -11.26
N VAL A 488 -47.38 -72.77 -12.48
CA VAL A 488 -48.29 -72.40 -13.58
C VAL A 488 -49.05 -73.62 -14.13
N ALA A 489 -48.45 -74.82 -14.10
CA ALA A 489 -49.12 -76.06 -14.51
C ALA A 489 -50.18 -76.57 -13.51
N SER A 490 -50.23 -76.05 -12.29
CA SER A 490 -51.20 -76.46 -11.25
C SER A 490 -52.46 -75.59 -11.14
N VAL A 491 -52.62 -74.58 -12.01
CA VAL A 491 -53.76 -73.63 -12.01
C VAL A 491 -54.54 -73.67 -13.34
N VAL A 492 -54.45 -74.76 -14.10
CA VAL A 492 -55.29 -75.02 -15.30
C VAL A 492 -56.04 -76.34 -15.14
#